data_AF-A0A7I7VYD9-F1
#
_entry.id   AF-A0A7I7VYD9-F1
#
_cell.length_a   1.000
_cell.length_b   1.000
_cell.length_c   1.000
_cell.angle_alpha   90.00
_cell.angle_beta   90.00
_cell.angle_gamma   90.00
#
_symmetry.space_group_name_H-M   'P 1'
#
loop_
_entity.id
_entity.type
_entity.pdbx_description
1 polymer ?
#
loop_
_entity_poly.entity_id
_entity_poly.type
_entity_poly.pdbx_seq_one_letter_code
_entity_poly.pdbx_strand_id
1 'polypeptide(L)'
;MRAAREVFSELGYDAATFQAIAIRADLTRPAINHYFSNKRVLYREVVEQTNAWVISAGMERAHGEGTLLGRLSAFFAAAIHADSQDRSAAAFLVTSVLESQRHPDLRSDEHDALRMSRSFVSWAVNDAIDRGELRTDTDVPSIVEMLVAVMWGMGFYAGYVGGQQELAGIVEKFELLMANDLWQLSN
;
A
#
# COMPACT_ATOMS: atom_id res chain seq x y z
N MET A 1 -7.02 13.87 -9.43
CA MET A 1 -6.48 12.93 -8.42
C MET A 1 -5.26 12.18 -8.92
N ARG A 2 -5.35 11.39 -10.01
CA ARG A 2 -4.18 10.73 -10.61
C ARG A 2 -2.96 11.64 -10.81
N ALA A 3 -3.12 12.77 -11.52
CA ALA A 3 -2.05 13.74 -11.73
C ALA A 3 -1.43 14.26 -10.41
N ALA A 4 -2.22 14.42 -9.35
CA ALA A 4 -1.71 14.83 -8.05
C ALA A 4 -0.91 13.70 -7.38
N ARG A 5 -1.37 12.45 -7.45
CA ARG A 5 -0.62 11.27 -6.98
C ARG A 5 0.73 11.16 -7.66
N GLU A 6 0.74 11.21 -9.00
CA GLU A 6 1.95 11.15 -9.81
C GLU A 6 2.94 12.23 -9.35
N VAL A 7 2.51 13.50 -9.33
CA VAL A 7 3.38 14.63 -8.91
C VAL A 7 3.88 14.48 -7.48
N PHE A 8 3.04 14.09 -6.52
CA PHE A 8 3.49 13.89 -5.15
C PHE A 8 4.43 12.68 -5.01
N SER A 9 4.19 11.59 -5.74
CA SER A 9 5.03 10.38 -5.69
C SER A 9 6.39 10.57 -6.37
N GLU A 10 6.46 11.43 -7.38
CA GLU A 10 7.67 11.78 -8.13
C GLU A 10 8.51 12.84 -7.42
N LEU A 11 7.87 13.89 -6.89
CA LEU A 11 8.56 15.08 -6.37
C LEU A 11 8.61 15.15 -4.84
N GLY A 12 7.80 14.35 -4.14
CA GLY A 12 7.56 14.51 -2.70
C GLY A 12 6.60 15.65 -2.38
N TYR A 13 6.24 15.80 -1.10
CA TYR A 13 5.26 16.79 -0.66
C TYR A 13 5.76 18.22 -0.88
N ASP A 14 7.01 18.52 -0.51
CA ASP A 14 7.55 19.88 -0.53
C ASP A 14 7.67 20.46 -1.93
N ALA A 15 8.27 19.72 -2.87
CA ALA A 15 8.49 20.18 -4.24
C ALA A 15 7.24 20.09 -5.13
N ALA A 16 6.22 19.32 -4.73
CA ALA A 16 4.94 19.30 -5.44
C ALA A 16 4.23 20.67 -5.34
N THR A 17 3.91 21.25 -6.50
CA THR A 17 3.20 22.54 -6.60
C THR A 17 1.89 22.38 -7.35
N PHE A 18 0.91 23.24 -7.04
CA PHE A 18 -0.34 23.31 -7.81
C PHE A 18 -0.09 23.59 -9.30
N GLN A 19 0.98 24.30 -9.64
CA GLN A 19 1.34 24.52 -11.04
C GLN A 19 1.78 23.22 -11.71
N ALA A 20 2.63 22.41 -11.05
CA ALA A 20 3.06 21.12 -11.58
C ALA A 20 1.86 20.16 -11.76
N ILE A 21 0.96 20.12 -10.79
CA ILE A 21 -0.26 19.30 -10.85
C ILE A 21 -1.20 19.79 -11.96
N ALA A 22 -1.36 21.10 -12.12
CA ALA A 22 -2.20 21.68 -13.17
C ALA A 22 -1.67 21.33 -14.56
N ILE A 23 -0.36 21.49 -14.79
CA ILE A 23 0.29 21.10 -16.05
C ILE A 23 0.07 19.60 -16.32
N ARG A 24 0.26 18.74 -15.30
CA ARG A 24 0.07 17.29 -15.43
C ARG A 24 -1.37 16.89 -15.74
N ALA A 25 -2.34 17.61 -15.18
CA ALA A 25 -3.76 17.34 -15.33
C ALA A 25 -4.37 17.97 -16.61
N ASP A 26 -3.57 18.69 -17.42
CA ASP A 26 -4.06 19.54 -18.51
C ASP A 26 -5.11 20.56 -18.05
N LEU A 27 -4.86 21.17 -16.88
CA LEU A 27 -5.71 22.17 -16.25
C LEU A 27 -4.97 23.47 -16.03
N THR A 28 -5.72 24.54 -15.78
CA THR A 28 -5.15 25.80 -15.31
C THR A 28 -4.96 25.78 -13.78
N ARG A 29 -3.96 26.50 -13.28
CA ARG A 29 -3.75 26.66 -11.82
C ARG A 29 -4.98 27.24 -11.09
N PRO A 30 -5.70 28.24 -11.64
CA PRO A 30 -6.96 28.70 -11.06
C PRO A 30 -8.02 27.60 -10.93
N ALA A 31 -8.10 26.67 -11.88
CA ALA A 31 -9.05 25.56 -11.81
C ALA A 31 -8.76 24.65 -10.60
N ILE A 32 -7.49 24.35 -10.29
CA ILE A 32 -7.14 23.57 -9.10
C ILE A 32 -7.44 24.33 -7.80
N ASN A 33 -7.13 25.63 -7.75
CA ASN A 33 -7.42 26.49 -6.59
C ASN A 33 -8.93 26.56 -6.29
N HIS A 34 -9.80 26.37 -7.28
CA HIS A 34 -11.23 26.33 -7.07
C HIS A 34 -11.67 25.13 -6.21
N TYR A 35 -11.00 23.98 -6.37
CA TYR A 35 -11.32 22.75 -5.64
C TYR A 35 -10.57 22.63 -4.31
N PHE A 36 -9.34 23.16 -4.23
CA PHE A 36 -8.47 22.97 -3.07
C PHE A 36 -7.92 24.30 -2.59
N SER A 37 -8.27 24.63 -1.34
CA SER A 37 -7.86 25.89 -0.70
C SER A 37 -6.35 25.96 -0.42
N ASN A 38 -5.68 24.82 -0.24
CA ASN A 38 -4.23 24.73 -0.10
C ASN A 38 -3.68 23.31 -0.39
N LYS A 39 -2.35 23.20 -0.49
CA LYS A 39 -1.64 21.93 -0.78
C LYS A 39 -1.92 20.83 0.24
N ARG A 40 -2.06 21.16 1.52
CA ARG A 40 -2.33 20.19 2.59
C ARG A 40 -3.72 19.55 2.44
N VAL A 41 -4.73 20.34 2.07
CA VAL A 41 -6.08 19.83 1.78
C VAL A 41 -6.05 18.90 0.58
N LEU A 42 -5.44 19.31 -0.52
CA LEU A 42 -5.27 18.43 -1.69
C LEU A 42 -4.54 17.13 -1.33
N TYR A 43 -3.44 17.23 -0.57
CA TYR A 43 -2.65 16.06 -0.20
C TYR A 43 -3.46 15.07 0.64
N ARG A 44 -4.21 15.54 1.64
CA ARG A 44 -5.07 14.71 2.48
C ARG A 44 -6.11 13.96 1.65
N GLU A 45 -6.77 14.66 0.75
CA GLU A 45 -7.75 14.06 -0.18
C GLU A 45 -7.14 12.98 -1.05
N VAL A 46 -5.90 13.21 -1.52
CA VAL A 46 -5.18 12.22 -2.31
C VAL A 46 -4.81 11.00 -1.46
N VAL A 47 -4.41 11.17 -0.19
CA VAL A 47 -4.18 10.07 0.77
C VAL A 47 -5.44 9.27 1.03
N GLU A 48 -6.53 9.94 1.40
CA GLU A 48 -7.81 9.30 1.71
C GLU A 48 -8.30 8.46 0.53
N GLN A 49 -8.33 9.05 -0.68
CA GLN A 49 -8.81 8.34 -1.87
C GLN A 49 -7.88 7.20 -2.29
N THR A 50 -6.57 7.35 -2.09
CA THR A 50 -5.64 6.25 -2.40
C THR A 50 -5.78 5.10 -1.40
N ASN A 51 -5.94 5.39 -0.10
CA ASN A 51 -6.17 4.37 0.91
C ASN A 51 -7.50 3.64 0.69
N ALA A 52 -8.57 4.36 0.36
CA ALA A 52 -9.85 3.76 0.04
C ALA A 52 -9.72 2.79 -1.16
N TRP A 53 -9.03 3.23 -2.21
CA TRP A 53 -8.93 2.44 -3.43
C TRP A 53 -8.02 1.21 -3.32
N VAL A 54 -6.91 1.31 -2.59
CA VAL A 54 -5.93 0.21 -2.51
C VAL A 54 -6.10 -0.60 -1.24
N ILE A 55 -6.01 0.06 -0.08
CA ILE A 55 -5.97 -0.63 1.22
C ILE A 55 -7.35 -1.19 1.56
N SER A 56 -8.40 -0.37 1.46
CA SER A 56 -9.75 -0.81 1.84
C SER A 56 -10.29 -1.88 0.90
N ALA A 57 -10.08 -1.73 -0.42
CA ALA A 57 -10.44 -2.74 -1.40
C ALA A 57 -9.64 -4.06 -1.22
N GLY A 58 -8.36 -3.96 -0.88
CA GLY A 58 -7.53 -5.13 -0.56
C GLY A 58 -7.99 -5.85 0.70
N MET A 59 -8.33 -5.11 1.75
CA MET A 59 -8.90 -5.67 2.96
C MET A 59 -10.25 -6.33 2.71
N GLU A 60 -11.15 -5.70 1.96
CA GLU A 60 -12.47 -6.27 1.64
C GLU A 60 -12.34 -7.61 0.92
N ARG A 61 -11.48 -7.70 -0.10
CA ARG A 61 -11.20 -8.96 -0.79
C ARG A 61 -10.61 -10.01 0.15
N ALA A 62 -9.64 -9.62 0.97
CA ALA A 62 -9.01 -10.52 1.91
C ALA A 62 -9.98 -11.05 2.98
N HIS A 63 -10.96 -10.29 3.43
CA HIS A 63 -11.94 -10.78 4.42
C HIS A 63 -12.79 -11.95 3.89
N GLY A 64 -12.93 -12.10 2.58
CA GLY A 64 -13.59 -13.26 1.96
C GLY A 64 -12.78 -14.56 2.03
N GLU A 65 -11.50 -14.48 2.38
CA GLU A 65 -10.58 -15.61 2.34
C GLU A 65 -10.51 -16.38 3.66
N GLY A 66 -10.43 -17.71 3.52
CA GLY A 66 -10.50 -18.66 4.62
C GLY A 66 -9.16 -19.01 5.27
N THR A 67 -8.03 -18.56 4.72
CA THR A 67 -6.68 -18.88 5.22
C THR A 67 -5.84 -17.61 5.36
N LEU A 68 -4.83 -17.61 6.24
CA LEU A 68 -3.84 -16.54 6.35
C LEU A 68 -3.18 -16.27 5.01
N LEU A 69 -2.74 -17.33 4.33
CA LEU A 69 -2.13 -17.22 3.02
C LEU A 69 -3.12 -16.61 2.01
N GLY A 70 -4.34 -17.13 1.94
CA GLY A 70 -5.38 -16.59 1.05
C GLY A 70 -5.65 -15.11 1.28
N ARG A 71 -5.73 -14.67 2.55
CA ARG A 71 -5.91 -13.26 2.91
C ARG A 71 -4.78 -12.37 2.40
N LEU A 72 -3.52 -12.79 2.62
CA LEU A 72 -2.35 -12.04 2.15
C LEU A 72 -2.32 -11.99 0.62
N SER A 73 -2.56 -13.13 -0.05
CA SER A 73 -2.65 -13.23 -1.50
C SER A 73 -3.73 -12.33 -2.09
N ALA A 74 -4.94 -12.33 -1.53
CA ALA A 74 -6.04 -11.48 -1.98
C ALA A 74 -5.73 -9.99 -1.81
N PHE A 75 -5.04 -9.62 -0.72
CA PHE A 75 -4.56 -8.26 -0.53
C PHE A 75 -3.53 -7.86 -1.60
N PHE A 76 -2.56 -8.73 -1.89
CA PHE A 76 -1.57 -8.48 -2.94
C PHE A 76 -2.19 -8.42 -4.34
N ALA A 77 -3.17 -9.28 -4.63
CA ALA A 77 -3.91 -9.25 -5.88
C ALA A 77 -4.68 -7.92 -6.05
N ALA A 78 -5.19 -7.33 -4.97
CA ALA A 78 -5.80 -6.01 -5.00
C ALA A 78 -4.77 -4.92 -5.32
N ALA A 79 -3.57 -4.99 -4.74
CA ALA A 79 -2.48 -4.08 -5.03
C ALA A 79 -2.01 -4.18 -6.49
N ILE A 80 -1.87 -5.41 -7.03
CA ILE A 80 -1.58 -5.66 -8.46
C ILE A 80 -2.67 -5.07 -9.36
N HIS A 81 -3.94 -5.26 -8.99
CA HIS A 81 -5.06 -4.72 -9.76
C HIS A 81 -5.06 -3.19 -9.77
N ALA A 82 -4.83 -2.55 -8.62
CA ALA A 82 -4.72 -1.10 -8.54
C ALA A 82 -3.54 -0.57 -9.36
N ASP A 83 -2.38 -1.25 -9.32
CA ASP A 83 -1.20 -0.93 -10.14
C ASP A 83 -1.52 -0.96 -11.65
N SER A 84 -2.27 -1.98 -12.10
CA SER A 84 -2.69 -2.10 -13.51
C SER A 84 -3.58 -0.95 -13.98
N GLN A 85 -4.32 -0.32 -13.06
CA GLN A 85 -5.18 0.82 -13.37
C GLN A 85 -4.42 2.15 -13.24
N ASP A 86 -3.59 2.28 -12.21
CA ASP A 86 -2.75 3.44 -11.95
C ASP A 86 -1.60 3.10 -10.98
N ARG A 87 -0.43 2.83 -11.55
CA ARG A 87 0.84 2.61 -10.83
C ARG A 87 1.16 3.69 -9.81
N SER A 88 0.70 4.94 -10.02
CA SER A 88 0.94 6.03 -9.08
C SER A 88 0.29 5.79 -7.71
N ALA A 89 -0.72 4.91 -7.61
CA ALA A 89 -1.36 4.59 -6.33
C ALA A 89 -0.39 3.88 -5.37
N ALA A 90 0.27 2.82 -5.84
CA ALA A 90 1.25 2.09 -5.02
C ALA A 90 2.46 2.96 -4.68
N ALA A 91 2.98 3.71 -5.66
CA ALA A 91 4.06 4.66 -5.44
C ALA A 91 3.68 5.71 -4.38
N PHE A 92 2.51 6.34 -4.53
CA PHE A 92 2.04 7.37 -3.62
C PHE A 92 1.78 6.85 -2.21
N LEU A 93 1.27 5.61 -2.02
CA LEU A 93 1.14 5.02 -0.68
C LEU A 93 2.48 4.96 0.04
N VAL A 94 3.52 4.45 -0.64
CA VAL A 94 4.88 4.37 -0.09
C VAL A 94 5.44 5.76 0.18
N THR A 95 5.31 6.68 -0.77
CA THR A 95 5.75 8.07 -0.55
C THR A 95 5.03 8.69 0.62
N SER A 96 3.72 8.49 0.77
CA SER A 96 2.92 9.14 1.79
C SER A 96 3.35 8.79 3.20
N VAL A 97 3.77 7.54 3.44
CA VAL A 97 4.33 7.12 4.72
C VAL A 97 5.68 7.78 4.97
N LEU A 98 6.55 7.87 3.96
CA LEU A 98 7.85 8.54 4.09
C LEU A 98 7.68 10.05 4.35
N GLU A 99 6.77 10.71 3.64
CA GLU A 99 6.48 12.14 3.82
C GLU A 99 5.85 12.40 5.19
N SER A 100 5.01 11.49 5.69
CA SER A 100 4.44 11.55 7.05
C SER A 100 5.50 11.47 8.15
N GLN A 101 6.63 10.79 7.90
CA GLN A 101 7.77 10.78 8.84
C GLN A 101 8.55 12.10 8.80
N ARG A 102 8.65 12.74 7.64
CA ARG A 102 9.33 14.03 7.45
C ARG A 102 8.49 15.21 7.93
N HIS A 103 7.17 15.10 7.78
CA HIS A 103 6.18 16.12 8.10
C HIS A 103 5.10 15.50 9.02
N PRO A 104 5.33 15.50 10.35
CA PRO A 104 4.39 14.92 11.29
C PRO A 104 2.98 15.51 11.24
N ASP A 105 2.82 16.74 10.74
CA ASP A 105 1.52 17.42 10.54
C ASP A 105 0.71 16.87 9.36
N LEU A 106 1.31 16.07 8.48
CA LEU A 106 0.61 15.34 7.42
C LEU A 106 0.02 14.02 7.89
N ARG A 107 0.43 13.53 9.07
CA ARG A 107 -0.12 12.31 9.65
C ARG A 107 -1.60 12.51 9.94
N SER A 108 -2.43 11.64 9.38
CA SER A 108 -3.84 11.52 9.74
C SER A 108 -4.04 10.19 10.44
N ASP A 109 -4.58 10.20 11.65
CA ASP A 109 -4.83 8.95 12.34
C ASP A 109 -5.84 8.10 11.56
N GLU A 110 -6.86 8.69 10.95
CA GLU A 110 -7.88 7.93 10.19
C GLU A 110 -7.36 7.35 8.87
N HIS A 111 -6.31 7.93 8.28
CA HIS A 111 -5.80 7.57 6.95
C HIS A 111 -4.31 7.22 6.94
N ASP A 112 -3.78 6.69 8.04
CA ASP A 112 -2.40 6.19 8.10
C ASP A 112 -2.35 4.78 7.49
N ALA A 113 -1.86 4.69 6.26
CA ALA A 113 -1.74 3.43 5.53
C ALA A 113 -0.91 2.38 6.30
N LEU A 114 0.12 2.79 7.06
CA LEU A 114 0.98 1.88 7.81
C LEU A 114 0.23 1.29 9.01
N ARG A 115 -0.55 2.11 9.73
CA ARG A 115 -1.38 1.60 10.84
C ARG A 115 -2.52 0.72 10.35
N MET A 116 -3.19 1.09 9.26
CA MET A 116 -4.24 0.27 8.66
C MET A 116 -3.68 -1.10 8.25
N SER A 117 -2.58 -1.09 7.51
CA SER A 117 -1.82 -2.29 7.11
C SER A 117 -1.47 -3.19 8.30
N ARG A 118 -0.89 -2.62 9.36
CA ARG A 118 -0.53 -3.36 10.57
C ARG A 118 -1.75 -3.96 11.27
N SER A 119 -2.84 -3.21 11.35
CA SER A 119 -4.08 -3.67 11.99
C SER A 119 -4.67 -4.86 11.24
N PHE A 120 -4.69 -4.82 9.91
CA PHE A 120 -5.13 -5.92 9.07
C PHE A 120 -4.26 -7.17 9.22
N VAL A 121 -2.93 -7.03 9.11
CA VAL A 121 -2.02 -8.18 9.24
C VAL A 121 -2.11 -8.78 10.65
N SER A 122 -2.18 -7.93 11.69
CA SER A 122 -2.36 -8.37 13.07
C SER A 122 -3.66 -9.18 13.24
N TRP A 123 -4.77 -8.69 12.70
CA TRP A 123 -6.03 -9.43 12.70
C TRP A 123 -5.90 -10.78 11.97
N ALA A 124 -5.34 -10.79 10.77
CA ALA A 124 -5.24 -12.00 9.96
C ALA A 124 -4.39 -13.09 10.63
N VAL A 125 -3.28 -12.69 11.25
CA VAL A 125 -2.39 -13.60 12.00
C VAL A 125 -3.08 -14.15 13.25
N ASN A 126 -3.73 -13.31 14.05
CA ASN A 126 -4.42 -13.76 15.25
C ASN A 126 -5.59 -14.70 14.93
N ASP A 127 -6.40 -14.39 13.91
CA ASP A 127 -7.49 -15.28 13.49
C ASP A 127 -6.98 -16.65 13.00
N ALA A 128 -5.84 -16.68 12.30
CA ALA A 128 -5.21 -17.93 11.88
C ALA A 128 -4.72 -18.77 13.07
N ILE A 129 -4.23 -18.12 14.13
CA ILE A 129 -3.85 -18.79 15.38
C ILE A 129 -5.10 -19.34 16.09
N ASP A 130 -6.14 -18.52 16.25
CA ASP A 130 -7.38 -18.90 16.94
C ASP A 130 -8.06 -20.10 16.26
N ARG A 131 -7.96 -20.18 14.93
CA ARG A 131 -8.50 -21.29 14.12
C ARG A 131 -7.56 -22.49 14.02
N GLY A 132 -6.37 -22.41 14.60
CA GLY A 132 -5.36 -23.48 14.60
C GLY A 132 -4.69 -23.72 13.24
N GLU A 133 -4.84 -22.79 12.29
CA GLU A 133 -4.16 -22.79 10.99
C GLU A 133 -2.67 -22.46 11.18
N LEU A 134 -2.37 -21.42 11.96
CA LEU A 134 -1.02 -21.03 12.30
C LEU A 134 -0.67 -21.51 13.71
N ARG A 135 0.32 -22.40 13.82
CA ARG A 135 0.92 -22.78 15.11
C ARG A 135 2.35 -22.26 15.15
N THR A 136 2.70 -21.56 16.22
CA THR A 136 4.04 -20.98 16.38
C THR A 136 4.42 -20.88 17.85
N ASP A 137 5.69 -21.12 18.14
CA ASP A 137 6.30 -20.93 19.46
C ASP A 137 7.05 -19.59 19.56
N THR A 138 7.06 -18.79 18.48
CA THR A 138 7.71 -17.47 18.43
C THR A 138 6.77 -16.35 18.84
N ASP A 139 7.30 -15.14 19.00
CA ASP A 139 6.51 -13.97 19.29
C ASP A 139 5.66 -13.52 18.07
N VAL A 140 4.33 -13.49 18.27
CA VAL A 140 3.35 -13.04 17.27
C VAL A 140 3.60 -11.60 16.78
N PRO A 141 3.99 -10.63 17.63
CA PRO A 141 4.30 -9.28 17.16
C PRO A 141 5.38 -9.25 16.08
N SER A 142 6.46 -10.02 16.20
CA SER A 142 7.50 -10.05 15.15
C SER A 142 7.01 -10.69 13.85
N ILE A 143 6.12 -11.69 13.90
CA ILE A 143 5.47 -12.23 12.69
C ILE A 143 4.69 -11.13 11.99
N VAL A 144 3.89 -10.36 12.74
CA VAL A 144 3.10 -9.25 12.20
C VAL A 144 4.03 -8.20 11.55
N GLU A 145 5.08 -7.77 12.24
CA GLU A 145 6.02 -6.79 11.69
C GLU A 145 6.74 -7.29 10.45
N MET A 146 7.16 -8.56 10.44
CA MET A 146 7.80 -9.19 9.28
C MET A 146 6.85 -9.20 8.07
N LEU A 147 5.60 -9.63 8.26
CA LEU A 147 4.59 -9.65 7.19
C LEU A 147 4.23 -8.23 6.70
N VAL A 148 4.14 -7.25 7.61
CA VAL A 148 3.96 -5.84 7.26
C VAL A 148 5.15 -5.34 6.42
N ALA A 149 6.38 -5.66 6.81
CA ALA A 149 7.57 -5.28 6.06
C ALA A 149 7.59 -5.87 4.65
N VAL A 150 7.23 -7.16 4.50
CA VAL A 150 7.07 -7.80 3.18
C VAL A 150 5.99 -7.08 2.37
N MET A 151 4.85 -6.78 2.97
CA MET A 151 3.73 -6.14 2.28
C MET A 151 4.11 -4.74 1.76
N TRP A 152 4.82 -3.94 2.56
CA TRP A 152 5.34 -2.64 2.13
C TRP A 152 6.45 -2.77 1.08
N GLY A 153 7.29 -3.80 1.17
CA GLY A 153 8.29 -4.13 0.16
C GLY A 153 7.66 -4.41 -1.21
N MET A 154 6.55 -5.14 -1.24
CA MET A 154 5.79 -5.37 -2.48
C MET A 154 5.15 -4.09 -3.01
N GLY A 155 4.57 -3.25 -2.15
CA GLY A 155 4.04 -1.94 -2.55
C GLY A 155 5.12 -1.04 -3.16
N PHE A 156 6.33 -1.04 -2.59
CA PHE A 156 7.49 -0.35 -3.15
C PHE A 156 7.90 -0.94 -4.51
N TYR A 157 7.98 -2.27 -4.62
CA TYR A 157 8.35 -2.94 -5.87
C TYR A 157 7.37 -2.60 -7.00
N ALA A 158 6.06 -2.63 -6.71
CA ALA A 158 5.00 -2.21 -7.62
C ALA A 158 5.17 -0.74 -8.05
N GLY A 159 5.30 0.16 -7.08
CA GLY A 159 5.40 1.59 -7.34
C GLY A 159 6.64 1.99 -8.15
N TYR A 160 7.80 1.38 -7.86
CA TYR A 160 9.10 1.94 -8.29
C TYR A 160 10.03 1.00 -9.06
N VAL A 161 9.86 -0.33 -8.97
CA VAL A 161 10.87 -1.28 -9.45
C VAL A 161 10.38 -2.11 -10.64
N GLY A 162 9.41 -3.00 -10.43
CA GLY A 162 8.98 -3.95 -11.46
C GLY A 162 7.73 -3.51 -12.20
N GLY A 163 7.42 -4.19 -13.30
CA GLY A 163 6.10 -4.10 -13.93
C GLY A 163 5.12 -5.08 -13.29
N GLN A 164 3.90 -5.05 -13.81
CA GLN A 164 2.80 -5.89 -13.35
C GLN A 164 3.12 -7.39 -13.42
N GLN A 165 3.79 -7.84 -14.48
CA GLN A 165 4.15 -9.25 -14.67
C GLN A 165 5.19 -9.70 -13.66
N GLU A 166 6.22 -8.90 -13.39
CA GLU A 166 7.21 -9.23 -12.38
C GLU A 166 6.60 -9.27 -10.98
N LEU A 167 5.70 -8.32 -10.66
CA LEU A 167 5.01 -8.29 -9.37
C LEU A 167 4.14 -9.53 -9.15
N ALA A 168 3.38 -9.97 -10.17
CA ALA A 168 2.60 -11.20 -10.10
C ALA A 168 3.50 -12.42 -9.86
N GLY A 169 4.66 -12.47 -10.52
CA GLY A 169 5.68 -13.48 -10.26
C GLY A 169 6.16 -13.45 -8.81
N ILE A 170 6.48 -12.29 -8.25
CA ILE A 170 6.96 -12.18 -6.86
C ILE A 170 5.90 -12.64 -5.86
N VAL A 171 4.64 -12.28 -6.05
CA VAL A 171 3.53 -12.71 -5.18
C VAL A 171 3.40 -14.23 -5.19
N GLU A 172 3.44 -14.87 -6.36
CA GLU A 172 3.43 -16.33 -6.49
C GLU A 172 4.60 -16.97 -5.71
N LYS A 173 5.81 -16.37 -5.73
CA LYS A 173 6.98 -16.95 -5.03
C LYS A 173 6.88 -16.71 -3.53
N PHE A 174 6.27 -15.61 -3.10
CA PHE A 174 5.91 -15.40 -1.71
C PHE A 174 4.88 -16.42 -1.22
N GLU A 175 3.90 -16.77 -2.05
CA GLU A 175 2.91 -17.81 -1.71
C GLU A 175 3.58 -19.17 -1.52
N LEU A 176 4.44 -19.56 -2.45
CA LEU A 176 5.25 -20.78 -2.32
C LEU A 176 6.15 -20.75 -1.09
N LEU A 177 6.72 -19.58 -0.74
CA LEU A 177 7.57 -19.43 0.44
C LEU A 177 6.76 -19.68 1.72
N MET A 178 5.58 -19.06 1.82
CA MET A 178 4.69 -19.22 2.97
C MET A 178 4.11 -20.64 3.08
N ALA A 179 3.96 -21.34 1.96
CA ALA A 179 3.57 -22.75 1.92
C ALA A 179 4.72 -23.73 2.25
N ASN A 180 5.95 -23.24 2.43
CA ASN A 180 7.18 -24.04 2.53
C ASN A 180 7.50 -24.89 1.28
N ASP A 181 7.01 -24.46 0.11
CA ASP A 181 7.15 -25.17 -1.16
C ASP A 181 8.08 -24.44 -2.16
N LEU A 182 8.64 -23.27 -1.80
CA LEU A 182 9.47 -22.48 -2.71
C LEU A 182 10.81 -23.14 -3.05
N TRP A 183 11.54 -23.61 -2.04
CA TRP A 183 12.86 -24.19 -2.23
C TRP A 183 13.20 -25.20 -1.16
N GLN A 184 14.15 -26.07 -1.47
CA GLN A 184 14.84 -26.92 -0.52
C GLN A 184 16.30 -26.45 -0.46
N LEU A 185 16.73 -26.02 0.72
CA LEU A 185 18.12 -25.64 0.93
C LEU A 185 18.91 -26.90 1.28
N SER A 186 19.80 -27.31 0.38
CA SER A 186 20.81 -28.33 0.68
C SER A 186 21.89 -27.69 1.54
N ASN A 187 22.08 -28.19 2.76
CA ASN A 187 23.23 -27.84 3.61
C ASN A 187 24.54 -28.40 3.05
#